data_AF-A0A5M3W2F2-F1
#
_entry.id   AF-A0A5M3W2F2-F1
#
_cell.length_a   1.000
_cell.length_b   1.000
_cell.length_c   1.000
_cell.angle_alpha   90.00
_cell.angle_beta   90.00
_cell.angle_gamma   90.00
#
_symmetry.space_group_name_H-M   'P 1'
#
loop_
_entity.id
_entity.type
_entity.pdbx_description
1 polymer ?
#
loop_
_entity_poly.entity_id
_entity_poly.type
_entity_poly.pdbx_seq_one_letter_code
_entity_poly.pdbx_strand_id
1 'polypeptide(L)'
;MVVTGASGAGKSSLLRAGLWPALAQGKLSEQARQWPRGVLDRPTSAPLERLATLLAGLAGLEVTSVLRQLADHPEQCHLLVRQAVEADAVRRGLSGREAAASRLLLVIDQFEEVFTGVDSSAAVSSEGQAAALIAALHAAATRPCGPEQIPAALVVLAVRGDYIDRCAGFRLLAPALAQPFIVGPMNEPELRLAITGPAAEAGLELEAGLADDILAELRQGPGEPLAGTLPLLSQAMLTIWEHREGIRLTRRGYGRTGGVRQAVAASADAAYRELDEDAKAAARRLFHQLTTVTSDGIPARRAVPRAVLGIGGDDGSLAPEDPGPGLVGHVSGVARVLEVFTKRRLLVVDRETVQIARDACWWAGLSCEPGWRVIWRVTPDTASCSRMLTTGGAMAGRRAICTGASGWPAFGNWCPAGRPTRTVTLIWRAFPPSSWAPRSPRRLGPRACAGD
;
A
#
# COMPACT_ATOMS: atom_id res chain seq x y z
N MET A 1 -16.48 7.60 -11.78
CA MET A 1 -15.23 7.73 -12.56
C MET A 1 -14.18 6.82 -11.95
N VAL A 2 -13.28 6.25 -12.76
CA VAL A 2 -12.14 5.47 -12.28
C VAL A 2 -10.85 6.21 -12.58
N VAL A 3 -9.96 6.32 -11.59
CA VAL A 3 -8.59 6.80 -11.70
C VAL A 3 -7.68 5.60 -11.52
N THR A 4 -6.87 5.29 -12.53
CA THR A 4 -6.01 4.10 -12.54
C THR A 4 -4.58 4.46 -12.86
N GLY A 5 -3.65 3.58 -12.53
CA GLY A 5 -2.22 3.76 -12.73
C GLY A 5 -1.40 2.86 -11.82
N ALA A 6 -0.10 2.78 -12.06
CA ALA A 6 0.81 1.97 -11.27
C ALA A 6 0.81 2.36 -9.78
N SER A 7 1.26 1.44 -8.92
CA SER A 7 1.53 1.75 -7.51
C SER A 7 2.53 2.90 -7.40
N GLY A 8 2.28 3.85 -6.51
CA GLY A 8 3.16 5.00 -6.34
C GLY A 8 3.21 5.99 -7.51
N ALA A 9 2.30 5.93 -8.49
CA ALA A 9 2.20 6.92 -9.57
C ALA A 9 1.61 8.28 -9.12
N GLY A 10 1.15 8.40 -7.87
CA GLY A 10 0.61 9.65 -7.33
C GLY A 10 -0.91 9.78 -7.39
N LYS A 11 -1.67 8.69 -7.59
CA LYS A 11 -3.16 8.70 -7.59
C LYS A 11 -3.76 9.39 -6.36
N SER A 12 -3.34 8.98 -5.16
CA SER A 12 -3.80 9.58 -3.90
C SER A 12 -3.47 11.07 -3.82
N SER A 13 -2.26 11.47 -4.25
CA SER A 13 -1.84 12.88 -4.29
C SER A 13 -2.68 13.69 -5.29
N LEU A 14 -2.94 13.14 -6.48
CA LEU A 14 -3.79 13.78 -7.49
C LEU A 14 -5.19 14.06 -6.92
N LEU A 15 -5.78 13.10 -6.20
CA LEU A 15 -7.12 13.24 -5.65
C LEU A 15 -7.17 14.20 -4.45
N ARG A 16 -6.19 14.10 -3.54
CA ARG A 16 -6.22 14.88 -2.29
C ARG A 16 -5.61 16.27 -2.43
N ALA A 17 -4.48 16.39 -3.10
CA ALA A 17 -3.76 17.66 -3.28
C ALA A 17 -4.12 18.37 -4.60
N GLY A 18 -4.66 17.66 -5.59
CA GLY A 18 -5.10 18.24 -6.86
C GLY A 18 -6.60 18.49 -6.92
N LEU A 19 -7.40 17.41 -6.92
CA LEU A 19 -8.84 17.47 -7.11
C LEU A 19 -9.54 18.21 -5.96
N TRP A 20 -9.18 17.92 -4.70
CA TRP A 20 -9.84 18.53 -3.54
C TRP A 20 -9.69 20.06 -3.50
N PRO A 21 -8.47 20.64 -3.64
CA PRO A 21 -8.31 22.09 -3.65
C PRO A 21 -8.93 22.72 -4.89
N ALA A 22 -8.86 22.07 -6.06
CA ALA A 22 -9.52 22.54 -7.27
C ALA A 22 -11.04 22.66 -7.09
N LEU A 23 -11.67 21.70 -6.42
CA LEU A 23 -13.09 21.75 -6.10
C LEU A 23 -13.41 22.81 -5.04
N ALA A 24 -12.57 22.97 -4.02
CA ALA A 24 -12.72 24.04 -3.03
C ALA A 24 -12.59 25.45 -3.63
N GLN A 25 -11.88 25.57 -4.76
CA GLN A 25 -11.76 26.77 -5.57
C GLN A 25 -12.89 26.93 -6.61
N GLY A 26 -13.87 26.02 -6.66
CA GLY A 26 -15.00 26.13 -7.59
C GLY A 26 -14.68 25.78 -9.04
N LYS A 27 -13.53 25.14 -9.34
CA LYS A 27 -13.11 24.85 -10.72
C LYS A 27 -14.05 23.89 -11.48
N LEU A 28 -14.85 23.09 -10.77
CA LEU A 28 -15.89 22.25 -11.39
C LEU A 28 -17.19 23.05 -11.62
N SER A 29 -17.68 23.68 -10.56
CA SER A 29 -18.78 24.64 -10.57
C SER A 29 -18.83 25.35 -9.22
N GLU A 30 -19.50 26.51 -9.17
CA GLU A 30 -19.75 27.21 -7.90
C GLU A 30 -20.57 26.35 -6.92
N GLN A 31 -21.51 25.54 -7.42
CA GLN A 31 -22.30 24.63 -6.60
C GLN A 31 -21.42 23.52 -5.99
N ALA A 32 -20.50 22.96 -6.78
CA ALA A 32 -19.59 21.91 -6.34
C ALA A 32 -18.60 22.37 -5.27
N ARG A 33 -18.39 23.68 -5.13
CA ARG A 33 -17.58 24.28 -4.07
C ARG A 33 -18.10 23.94 -2.68
N GLN A 34 -19.43 23.86 -2.55
CA GLN A 34 -20.10 23.64 -1.27
C GLN A 34 -20.41 22.16 -1.00
N TRP A 35 -20.22 21.25 -1.96
CA TRP A 35 -20.52 19.84 -1.78
C TRP A 35 -19.79 19.23 -0.58
N PRO A 36 -20.46 18.43 0.27
CA PRO A 36 -19.77 17.61 1.26
C PRO A 36 -18.81 16.66 0.56
N ARG A 37 -17.72 16.33 1.26
CA ARG A 37 -16.64 15.54 0.69
C ARG A 37 -16.25 14.42 1.65
N GLY A 38 -16.10 13.22 1.11
CA GLY A 38 -15.75 12.03 1.85
C GLY A 38 -14.60 11.28 1.19
N VAL A 39 -13.70 10.72 2.00
CA VAL A 39 -12.69 9.78 1.51
C VAL A 39 -12.82 8.47 2.28
N LEU A 40 -13.02 7.39 1.53
CA LEU A 40 -12.84 6.04 2.03
C LEU A 40 -11.44 5.59 1.65
N ASP A 41 -10.51 5.83 2.56
CA ASP A 41 -9.16 5.32 2.44
C ASP A 41 -9.18 3.84 2.75
N ARG A 42 -8.63 3.04 1.82
CA ARG A 42 -8.36 1.62 2.08
C ARG A 42 -9.63 0.90 2.54
N PRO A 43 -10.56 0.62 1.61
CA PRO A 43 -11.69 -0.25 1.90
C PRO A 43 -11.16 -1.66 2.20
N THR A 44 -10.81 -1.91 3.47
CA THR A 44 -10.28 -3.18 3.97
C THR A 44 -11.40 -4.21 4.15
N SER A 45 -11.27 -5.14 5.10
CA SER A 45 -12.21 -6.22 5.39
C SER A 45 -13.61 -5.79 5.84
N ALA A 46 -13.85 -4.51 6.09
CA ALA A 46 -15.15 -3.96 6.49
C ALA A 46 -15.52 -2.69 5.69
N PRO A 47 -15.64 -2.77 4.34
CA PRO A 47 -15.83 -1.60 3.50
C PRO A 47 -17.19 -0.92 3.70
N LEU A 48 -18.24 -1.71 3.96
CA LEU A 48 -19.58 -1.19 4.23
C LEU A 48 -19.65 -0.44 5.57
N GLU A 49 -18.94 -0.93 6.59
CA GLU A 49 -18.86 -0.26 7.89
C GLU A 49 -18.20 1.11 7.77
N ARG A 50 -17.13 1.22 6.97
CA ARG A 50 -16.48 2.51 6.71
C ARG A 50 -17.40 3.49 5.96
N LEU A 51 -18.14 3.01 4.97
CA LEU A 51 -19.15 3.81 4.29
C LEU A 51 -20.26 4.23 5.25
N ALA A 52 -20.74 3.31 6.09
CA ALA A 52 -21.77 3.57 7.08
C ALA A 52 -21.34 4.65 8.08
N THR A 53 -20.13 4.55 8.63
CA THR A 53 -19.57 5.54 9.56
C THR A 53 -19.47 6.92 8.93
N LEU A 54 -19.04 7.01 7.66
CA LEU A 54 -18.97 8.27 6.93
C LEU A 54 -20.35 8.90 6.75
N LEU A 55 -21.32 8.10 6.26
CA LEU A 55 -22.68 8.59 6.00
C LEU A 55 -23.41 8.93 7.30
N ALA A 56 -23.23 8.12 8.34
CA ALA A 56 -23.79 8.36 9.67
C ALA A 56 -23.27 9.67 10.29
N GLY A 57 -21.96 9.94 10.20
CA GLY A 57 -21.38 11.20 10.66
C GLY A 57 -21.92 12.42 9.89
N LEU A 58 -22.08 12.28 8.57
CA LEU A 58 -22.66 13.34 7.74
C LEU A 58 -24.16 13.53 8.00
N ALA A 59 -24.92 12.48 8.26
CA ALA A 59 -26.36 12.55 8.48
C ALA A 59 -26.74 12.84 9.94
N GLY A 60 -25.84 12.62 10.90
CA GLY A 60 -26.18 12.60 12.33
C GLY A 60 -27.02 11.37 12.71
N LEU A 61 -26.73 10.22 12.10
CA LEU A 61 -27.45 8.95 12.32
C LEU A 61 -26.60 7.95 13.11
N GLU A 62 -27.25 6.89 13.59
CA GLU A 62 -26.58 5.73 14.19
C GLU A 62 -25.89 4.86 13.13
N VAL A 63 -24.60 4.59 13.32
CA VAL A 63 -23.76 3.80 12.39
C VAL A 63 -24.36 2.41 12.13
N THR A 64 -24.86 1.76 13.18
CA THR A 64 -25.42 0.39 13.09
C THR A 64 -26.68 0.34 12.22
N SER A 65 -27.50 1.39 12.22
CA SER A 65 -28.70 1.49 11.38
C SER A 65 -28.32 1.66 9.91
N VAL A 66 -27.37 2.56 9.63
CA VAL A 66 -26.87 2.81 8.28
C VAL A 66 -26.19 1.56 7.72
N LEU A 67 -25.37 0.88 8.53
CA LEU A 67 -24.69 -0.35 8.16
C LEU A 67 -25.68 -1.46 7.78
N ARG A 68 -26.73 -1.67 8.60
CA ARG A 68 -27.78 -2.65 8.31
C ARG A 68 -28.46 -2.36 6.98
N GLN A 69 -28.86 -1.12 6.75
CA GLN A 69 -29.50 -0.73 5.49
C GLN A 69 -28.58 -0.88 4.28
N LEU A 70 -27.29 -0.58 4.41
CA LEU A 70 -26.30 -0.81 3.35
C LEU A 70 -26.05 -2.30 3.07
N ALA A 71 -26.13 -3.15 4.10
CA ALA A 71 -25.96 -4.59 3.96
C ALA A 71 -27.20 -5.24 3.31
N ASP A 72 -28.40 -4.86 3.75
CA ASP A 72 -29.67 -5.46 3.30
C ASP A 72 -30.11 -4.90 1.94
N HIS A 73 -29.89 -3.61 1.70
CA HIS A 73 -30.38 -2.87 0.53
C HIS A 73 -29.32 -1.92 -0.06
N PRO A 74 -28.15 -2.43 -0.51
CA PRO A 74 -27.09 -1.61 -1.07
C PRO A 74 -27.57 -0.77 -2.28
N GLU A 75 -28.50 -1.28 -3.09
CA GLU A 75 -29.09 -0.57 -4.22
C GLU A 75 -29.86 0.71 -3.81
N GLN A 76 -30.20 0.86 -2.53
CA GLN A 76 -30.90 2.03 -1.98
C GLN A 76 -29.94 3.06 -1.36
N CYS A 77 -28.63 2.84 -1.43
CA CYS A 77 -27.60 3.75 -0.87
C CYS A 77 -27.76 5.23 -1.32
N HIS A 78 -28.24 5.48 -2.54
CA HIS A 78 -28.54 6.83 -3.02
C HIS A 78 -29.46 7.65 -2.09
N LEU A 79 -30.42 7.01 -1.40
CA LEU A 79 -31.30 7.66 -0.44
C LEU A 79 -30.56 8.04 0.85
N LEU A 80 -29.73 7.14 1.37
CA LEU A 80 -28.87 7.40 2.53
C LEU A 80 -27.88 8.56 2.27
N VAL A 81 -27.27 8.57 1.09
CA VAL A 81 -26.37 9.66 0.69
C VAL A 81 -27.14 10.98 0.55
N ARG A 82 -28.33 10.96 -0.04
CA ARG A 82 -29.17 12.16 -0.16
C ARG A 82 -29.50 12.74 1.21
N GLN A 83 -29.94 11.90 2.15
CA GLN A 83 -30.21 12.30 3.52
C GLN A 83 -28.96 12.90 4.19
N ALA A 84 -27.79 12.28 4.01
CA ALA A 84 -26.53 12.78 4.54
C ALA A 84 -26.13 14.15 3.97
N VAL A 85 -26.33 14.37 2.66
CA VAL A 85 -26.06 15.65 1.99
C VAL A 85 -27.01 16.74 2.45
N GLU A 86 -28.30 16.44 2.60
CA GLU A 86 -29.30 17.39 3.08
C GLU A 86 -29.05 17.78 4.55
N ALA A 87 -28.72 16.81 5.40
CA ALA A 87 -28.34 17.08 6.79
C ALA A 87 -27.08 17.95 6.89
N ASP A 88 -26.06 17.69 6.05
CA ASP A 88 -24.86 18.53 5.99
C ASP A 88 -25.18 19.96 5.54
N ALA A 89 -26.01 20.11 4.51
CA ALA A 89 -26.42 21.40 3.99
C ALA A 89 -27.17 22.24 5.04
N VAL A 90 -28.07 21.62 5.81
CA VAL A 90 -28.78 22.27 6.93
C VAL A 90 -27.78 22.72 8.01
N ARG A 91 -26.86 21.84 8.43
CA ARG A 91 -25.83 22.21 9.43
C ARG A 91 -24.96 23.37 8.99
N ARG A 92 -24.73 23.52 7.67
CA ARG A 92 -23.90 24.57 7.09
C ARG A 92 -24.69 25.82 6.68
N GLY A 93 -26.01 25.83 6.90
CA GLY A 93 -26.87 26.98 6.61
C GLY A 93 -27.04 27.28 5.12
N LEU A 94 -26.95 26.26 4.26
CA LEU A 94 -27.17 26.43 2.82
C LEU A 94 -28.65 26.65 2.51
N SER A 95 -28.95 27.42 1.46
CA SER A 95 -30.34 27.60 1.03
C SER A 95 -30.95 26.30 0.50
N GLY A 96 -32.28 26.19 0.50
CA GLY A 96 -32.97 24.98 0.01
C GLY A 96 -32.61 24.62 -1.44
N ARG A 97 -32.36 25.61 -2.30
CA ARG A 97 -31.91 25.41 -3.68
C ARG A 97 -30.49 24.86 -3.75
N GLU A 98 -29.57 25.39 -2.94
CA GLU A 98 -28.19 24.89 -2.86
C GLU A 98 -28.15 23.47 -2.30
N ALA A 99 -28.97 23.17 -1.29
CA ALA A 99 -29.10 21.84 -0.71
C ALA A 99 -29.64 20.83 -1.74
N ALA A 100 -30.68 21.19 -2.50
CA ALA A 100 -31.28 20.34 -3.52
C ALA A 100 -30.31 20.01 -4.67
N ALA A 101 -29.46 20.97 -5.05
CA ALA A 101 -28.43 20.81 -6.08
C ALA A 101 -27.12 20.19 -5.56
N SER A 102 -26.98 19.98 -4.25
CA SER A 102 -25.76 19.45 -3.64
C SER A 102 -25.63 17.93 -3.84
N ARG A 103 -24.37 17.47 -3.91
CA ARG A 103 -24.00 16.06 -4.04
C ARG A 103 -22.84 15.74 -3.10
N LEU A 104 -22.67 14.49 -2.72
CA LEU A 104 -21.47 14.02 -2.03
C LEU A 104 -20.35 13.75 -3.03
N LEU A 105 -19.18 14.40 -2.90
CA LEU A 105 -17.97 13.90 -3.55
C LEU A 105 -17.40 12.76 -2.70
N LEU A 106 -17.43 11.53 -3.22
CA LEU A 106 -16.90 10.36 -2.52
C LEU A 106 -15.69 9.81 -3.27
N VAL A 107 -14.51 9.89 -2.65
CA VAL A 107 -13.27 9.29 -3.16
C VAL A 107 -13.03 7.98 -2.44
N ILE A 108 -12.79 6.91 -3.19
CA ILE A 108 -12.43 5.60 -2.65
C ILE A 108 -11.00 5.34 -3.09
N ASP A 109 -10.06 5.51 -2.17
CA ASP A 109 -8.63 5.40 -2.44
C ASP A 109 -8.13 4.00 -2.08
N GLN A 110 -7.22 3.45 -2.88
CA GLN A 110 -6.79 2.05 -2.80
C GLN A 110 -7.97 1.06 -2.91
N PHE A 111 -8.85 1.26 -3.89
CA PHE A 111 -10.04 0.43 -4.11
C PHE A 111 -9.72 -1.05 -4.27
N GLU A 112 -8.52 -1.38 -4.76
CA GLU A 112 -8.04 -2.77 -4.85
C GLU A 112 -8.13 -3.54 -3.52
N GLU A 113 -8.07 -2.86 -2.37
CA GLU A 113 -8.07 -3.52 -1.07
C GLU A 113 -9.38 -4.26 -0.78
N VAL A 114 -10.48 -3.86 -1.42
CA VAL A 114 -11.78 -4.53 -1.29
C VAL A 114 -11.73 -6.00 -1.74
N PHE A 115 -10.74 -6.35 -2.57
CA PHE A 115 -10.51 -7.69 -3.09
C PHE A 115 -9.46 -8.49 -2.30
N THR A 116 -8.78 -7.87 -1.34
CA THR A 116 -7.60 -8.45 -0.66
C THR A 116 -7.86 -8.94 0.78
N GLY A 117 -9.04 -8.66 1.34
CA GLY A 117 -9.42 -9.06 2.70
C GLY A 117 -9.68 -10.57 2.83
N VAL A 118 -8.62 -11.36 2.89
CA VAL A 118 -8.68 -12.83 3.09
C VAL A 118 -7.83 -13.21 4.30
N ASP A 119 -8.47 -13.43 5.44
CA ASP A 119 -8.04 -14.47 6.38
C ASP A 119 -9.06 -15.63 6.29
N SER A 120 -8.52 -16.83 6.07
CA SER A 120 -9.16 -18.05 5.58
C SER A 120 -10.13 -18.75 6.54
N SER A 121 -11.16 -18.07 7.05
CA SER A 121 -12.27 -18.73 7.77
C SER A 121 -13.68 -18.42 7.24
N ALA A 122 -13.84 -17.46 6.33
CA ALA A 122 -15.15 -17.09 5.78
C ALA A 122 -15.03 -16.65 4.30
N ALA A 123 -14.60 -17.56 3.42
CA ALA A 123 -14.46 -17.30 1.98
C ALA A 123 -15.78 -16.86 1.30
N VAL A 124 -16.94 -17.04 1.95
CA VAL A 124 -18.26 -16.62 1.47
C VAL A 124 -18.54 -15.12 1.76
N SER A 125 -17.72 -14.43 2.57
CA SER A 125 -18.00 -13.07 3.07
C SER A 125 -17.30 -11.92 2.32
N SER A 126 -16.13 -12.13 1.70
CA SER A 126 -15.35 -11.04 1.07
C SER A 126 -15.92 -10.61 -0.28
N GLU A 127 -16.26 -11.55 -1.17
CA GLU A 127 -16.84 -11.23 -2.48
C GLU A 127 -18.24 -10.61 -2.36
N GLY A 128 -19.03 -11.07 -1.39
CA GLY A 128 -20.34 -10.48 -1.06
C GLY A 128 -20.22 -9.04 -0.55
N GLN A 129 -19.25 -8.75 0.31
CA GLN A 129 -19.00 -7.38 0.79
C GLN A 129 -18.51 -6.45 -0.32
N ALA A 130 -17.63 -6.92 -1.20
CA ALA A 130 -17.19 -6.16 -2.37
C ALA A 130 -18.37 -5.86 -3.31
N ALA A 131 -19.20 -6.87 -3.62
CA ALA A 131 -20.39 -6.71 -4.45
C ALA A 131 -21.40 -5.72 -3.83
N ALA A 132 -21.65 -5.82 -2.53
CA ALA A 132 -22.56 -4.90 -1.82
C ALA A 132 -22.02 -3.47 -1.81
N LEU A 133 -20.72 -3.26 -1.56
CA LEU A 133 -20.10 -1.93 -1.65
C LEU A 133 -20.22 -1.38 -3.07
N ILE A 134 -19.91 -2.18 -4.09
CA ILE A 134 -20.00 -1.76 -5.49
C ILE A 134 -21.44 -1.39 -5.86
N ALA A 135 -22.44 -2.18 -5.41
CA ALA A 135 -23.84 -1.87 -5.61
C ALA A 135 -24.25 -0.55 -4.93
N ALA A 136 -23.79 -0.32 -3.70
CA ALA A 136 -24.03 0.92 -2.97
C ALA A 136 -23.41 2.14 -3.66
N LEU A 137 -22.14 2.04 -4.06
CA LEU A 137 -21.43 3.11 -4.76
C LEU A 137 -22.04 3.39 -6.14
N HIS A 138 -22.43 2.35 -6.88
CA HIS A 138 -23.11 2.48 -8.15
C HIS A 138 -24.44 3.20 -7.97
N ALA A 139 -25.28 2.75 -7.04
CA ALA A 139 -26.57 3.38 -6.77
C ALA A 139 -26.43 4.86 -6.44
N ALA A 140 -25.51 5.22 -5.52
CA ALA A 140 -25.25 6.60 -5.16
C ALA A 140 -24.78 7.47 -6.35
N ALA A 141 -24.01 6.89 -7.28
CA ALA A 141 -23.47 7.58 -8.44
C ALA A 141 -24.43 7.70 -9.63
N THR A 142 -25.42 6.81 -9.75
CA THR A 142 -26.24 6.69 -10.97
C THR A 142 -27.74 6.87 -10.77
N ARG A 143 -28.28 6.59 -9.58
CA ARG A 143 -29.74 6.68 -9.35
C ARG A 143 -30.14 8.12 -9.00
N PRO A 144 -31.04 8.74 -9.78
CA PRO A 144 -31.65 10.03 -9.45
C PRO A 144 -32.32 10.02 -8.07
N CYS A 145 -32.21 11.12 -7.34
CA CYS A 145 -32.91 11.33 -6.07
C CYS A 145 -33.06 12.82 -5.76
N GLY A 146 -33.94 13.13 -4.81
CA GLY A 146 -34.21 14.50 -4.39
C GLY A 146 -35.00 15.31 -5.42
N PRO A 147 -35.19 16.62 -5.16
CA PRO A 147 -36.04 17.48 -5.99
C PRO A 147 -35.51 17.64 -7.42
N GLU A 148 -34.19 17.76 -7.56
CA GLU A 148 -33.51 17.98 -8.84
C GLU A 148 -33.36 16.70 -9.68
N GLN A 149 -33.78 15.54 -9.16
CA GLN A 149 -33.64 14.23 -9.83
C GLN A 149 -32.21 13.97 -10.34
N ILE A 150 -31.22 14.29 -9.49
CA ILE A 150 -29.80 14.08 -9.78
C ILE A 150 -29.21 12.96 -8.89
N PRO A 151 -28.13 12.28 -9.32
CA PRO A 151 -27.46 11.32 -8.46
C PRO A 151 -26.91 11.95 -7.18
N ALA A 152 -27.06 11.23 -6.05
CA ALA A 152 -26.69 11.71 -4.73
C ALA A 152 -25.18 11.97 -4.57
N ALA A 153 -24.35 11.23 -5.29
CA ALA A 153 -22.89 11.30 -5.20
C ALA A 153 -22.20 11.46 -6.55
N LEU A 154 -21.03 12.08 -6.53
CA LEU A 154 -19.98 11.92 -7.52
C LEU A 154 -18.91 10.99 -6.94
N VAL A 155 -18.84 9.77 -7.47
CA VAL A 155 -17.94 8.72 -6.97
C VAL A 155 -16.67 8.62 -7.83
N VAL A 156 -15.51 8.66 -7.17
CA VAL A 156 -14.19 8.50 -7.78
C VAL A 156 -13.47 7.31 -7.17
N LEU A 157 -13.24 6.27 -7.96
CA LEU A 157 -12.50 5.08 -7.55
C LEU A 157 -11.03 5.25 -7.94
N ALA A 158 -10.10 5.20 -6.99
CA ALA A 158 -8.68 5.12 -7.26
C ALA A 158 -8.25 3.67 -7.12
N VAL A 159 -7.85 3.04 -8.23
CA VAL A 159 -7.48 1.62 -8.26
C VAL A 159 -6.14 1.45 -8.96
N ARG A 160 -5.37 0.42 -8.59
CA ARG A 160 -4.17 0.08 -9.37
C ARG A 160 -4.52 -0.55 -10.73
N GLY A 161 -3.65 -0.34 -11.70
CA GLY A 161 -3.82 -0.89 -13.06
C GLY A 161 -3.94 -2.41 -13.12
N ASP A 162 -3.19 -3.12 -12.26
CA ASP A 162 -3.20 -4.58 -12.12
C ASP A 162 -4.49 -5.15 -11.50
N TYR A 163 -5.39 -4.29 -11.01
CA TYR A 163 -6.70 -4.68 -10.47
C TYR A 163 -7.88 -4.35 -11.39
N ILE A 164 -7.63 -3.82 -12.58
CA ILE A 164 -8.69 -3.47 -13.54
C ILE A 164 -9.48 -4.71 -13.97
N ASP A 165 -8.83 -5.85 -14.21
CA ASP A 165 -9.50 -7.10 -14.59
C ASP A 165 -10.46 -7.60 -13.50
N ARG A 166 -10.08 -7.44 -12.22
CA ARG A 166 -10.96 -7.75 -11.08
C ARG A 166 -12.18 -6.83 -11.06
N CYS A 167 -11.98 -5.54 -11.32
CA CYS A 167 -13.08 -4.57 -11.42
C CYS A 167 -14.01 -4.87 -12.60
N ALA A 168 -13.46 -5.33 -13.73
CA ALA A 168 -14.23 -5.68 -14.93
C ALA A 168 -15.18 -6.87 -14.71
N GLY A 169 -14.91 -7.71 -13.71
CA GLY A 169 -15.84 -8.77 -13.27
C GLY A 169 -17.19 -8.23 -12.76
N PHE A 170 -17.27 -6.95 -12.37
CA PHE A 170 -18.49 -6.33 -11.87
C PHE A 170 -19.15 -5.46 -12.94
N ARG A 171 -20.29 -5.93 -13.49
CA ARG A 171 -21.05 -5.20 -14.53
C ARG A 171 -21.38 -3.76 -14.15
N LEU A 172 -21.64 -3.49 -12.87
CA LEU A 172 -21.96 -2.15 -12.35
C LEU A 172 -20.81 -1.14 -12.49
N LEU A 173 -19.56 -1.61 -12.63
CA LEU A 173 -18.39 -0.76 -12.86
C LEU A 173 -18.07 -0.53 -14.33
N ALA A 174 -18.64 -1.31 -15.26
CA ALA A 174 -18.32 -1.26 -16.68
C ALA A 174 -18.43 0.16 -17.29
N PRO A 175 -19.48 0.97 -17.01
CA PRO A 175 -19.55 2.33 -17.54
C PRO A 175 -18.42 3.23 -17.03
N ALA A 176 -18.00 3.06 -15.77
CA ALA A 176 -16.93 3.85 -15.18
C ALA A 176 -15.53 3.41 -15.66
N LEU A 177 -15.39 2.14 -16.07
CA LEU A 177 -14.17 1.58 -16.65
C LEU A 177 -14.03 1.85 -18.14
N ALA A 178 -15.09 2.30 -18.84
CA ALA A 178 -15.03 2.60 -20.27
C ALA A 178 -14.15 3.82 -20.59
N GLN A 179 -14.03 4.77 -19.66
CA GLN A 179 -13.18 5.96 -19.80
C GLN A 179 -12.44 6.25 -18.49
N PRO A 180 -11.43 5.43 -18.14
CA PRO A 180 -10.66 5.64 -16.94
C PRO A 180 -9.67 6.80 -17.14
N PHE A 181 -9.44 7.58 -16.08
CA PHE A 181 -8.35 8.54 -16.06
C PHE A 181 -7.05 7.81 -15.67
N ILE A 182 -6.12 7.70 -16.62
CA ILE A 182 -4.86 6.98 -16.41
C ILE A 182 -3.79 7.96 -15.92
N VAL A 183 -3.31 7.74 -14.69
CA VAL A 183 -2.16 8.43 -14.11
C VAL A 183 -0.90 7.71 -14.54
N GLY A 184 -0.23 8.26 -15.55
CA GLY A 184 1.09 7.84 -15.98
C GLY A 184 2.18 8.22 -14.98
N PRO A 185 3.41 7.70 -15.18
CA PRO A 185 4.57 8.20 -14.45
C PRO A 185 4.79 9.68 -14.77
N MET A 186 5.25 10.44 -13.77
CA MET A 186 5.61 11.85 -13.99
C MET A 186 6.77 11.96 -14.97
N ASN A 187 6.66 12.90 -15.90
CA ASN A 187 7.80 13.30 -16.73
C ASN A 187 8.80 14.13 -15.91
N GLU A 188 9.96 14.43 -16.50
CA GLU A 188 11.01 15.16 -15.79
C GLU A 188 10.58 16.57 -15.33
N PRO A 189 9.94 17.42 -16.16
CA PRO A 189 9.39 18.70 -15.71
C PRO A 189 8.43 18.56 -14.51
N GLU A 190 7.55 17.58 -14.54
CA GLU A 190 6.62 17.28 -13.45
C GLU A 190 7.34 16.83 -12.18
N LEU A 191 8.36 15.97 -12.30
CA LEU A 191 9.21 15.56 -11.18
C LEU A 191 9.98 16.75 -10.60
N ARG A 192 10.52 17.62 -11.44
CA ARG A 192 11.19 18.85 -11.01
C ARG A 192 10.23 19.74 -10.23
N LEU A 193 9.00 19.89 -10.71
CA LEU A 193 7.97 20.65 -10.00
C LEU A 193 7.58 19.97 -8.68
N ALA A 194 7.50 18.64 -8.64
CA ALA A 194 7.24 17.89 -7.42
C ALA A 194 8.36 18.04 -6.36
N ILE A 195 9.59 18.33 -6.79
CA ILE A 195 10.74 18.62 -5.91
C ILE A 195 10.74 20.08 -5.46
N THR A 196 10.59 21.01 -6.41
CA THR A 196 10.80 22.45 -6.19
C THR A 196 9.55 23.16 -5.66
N GLY A 197 8.37 22.75 -6.11
CA GLY A 197 7.09 23.38 -5.78
C GLY A 197 6.79 23.39 -4.27
N PRO A 198 6.82 22.23 -3.57
CA PRO A 198 6.57 22.20 -2.13
C PRO A 198 7.58 23.03 -1.32
N ALA A 199 8.83 23.10 -1.78
CA ALA A 199 9.85 23.92 -1.14
C ALA A 199 9.53 25.42 -1.31
N ALA A 200 9.20 25.85 -2.53
CA ALA A 200 8.82 27.23 -2.81
C ALA A 200 7.58 27.66 -2.00
N GLU A 201 6.55 26.82 -1.92
CA GLU A 201 5.34 27.08 -1.14
C GLU A 201 5.64 27.18 0.37
N ALA A 202 6.62 26.42 0.87
CA ALA A 202 7.07 26.46 2.25
C ALA A 202 8.12 27.55 2.55
N GLY A 203 8.51 28.37 1.56
CA GLY A 203 9.57 29.38 1.72
C GLY A 203 10.97 28.78 1.91
N LEU A 204 11.21 27.57 1.40
CA LEU A 204 12.49 26.87 1.42
C LEU A 204 13.24 27.05 0.10
N GLU A 205 14.57 27.13 0.19
CA GLU A 205 15.45 27.27 -0.96
C GLU A 205 16.18 25.96 -1.25
N LEU A 206 16.23 25.53 -2.51
CA LEU A 206 17.09 24.42 -2.90
C LEU A 206 18.48 24.95 -3.23
N GLU A 207 19.51 24.28 -2.72
CA GLU A 207 20.88 24.48 -3.18
C GLU A 207 20.97 24.25 -4.69
N ALA A 208 21.72 25.11 -5.38
CA ALA A 208 21.88 25.05 -6.83
C ALA A 208 22.29 23.64 -7.27
N GLY A 209 21.59 23.08 -8.27
CA GLY A 209 21.81 21.75 -8.84
C GLY A 209 21.38 20.56 -7.98
N LEU A 210 20.83 20.75 -6.78
CA LEU A 210 20.27 19.66 -5.98
C LEU A 210 19.15 18.92 -6.73
N ALA A 211 18.23 19.65 -7.36
CA ALA A 211 17.15 19.06 -8.14
C ALA A 211 17.70 18.26 -9.34
N ASP A 212 18.78 18.74 -9.98
CA ASP A 212 19.41 18.07 -11.11
C ASP A 212 20.08 16.76 -10.68
N ASP A 213 20.76 16.76 -9.53
CA ASP A 213 21.38 15.55 -8.94
C ASP A 213 20.32 14.48 -8.65
N ILE A 214 19.20 14.87 -8.03
CA ILE A 214 18.07 13.97 -7.72
C ILE A 214 17.48 13.38 -9.00
N LEU A 215 17.21 14.22 -10.01
CA LEU A 215 16.64 13.80 -11.28
C LEU A 215 17.61 12.90 -12.07
N ALA A 216 18.92 13.20 -12.04
CA ALA A 216 19.94 12.36 -12.65
C ALA A 216 19.96 10.96 -12.04
N GLU A 217 19.86 10.83 -10.72
CA GLU A 217 19.82 9.53 -10.07
C GLU A 217 18.56 8.74 -10.48
N LEU A 218 17.39 9.39 -10.49
CA LEU A 218 16.13 8.76 -10.89
C LEU A 218 16.17 8.20 -12.32
N ARG A 219 16.92 8.85 -13.24
CA ARG A 219 17.11 8.38 -14.63
C ARG A 219 18.01 7.14 -14.74
N GLN A 220 18.94 6.91 -13.82
CA GLN A 220 19.89 5.78 -13.88
C GLN A 220 19.32 4.43 -13.37
N GLY A 221 18.00 4.34 -13.14
CA GLY A 221 17.34 3.07 -12.82
C GLY A 221 17.32 2.12 -14.03
N PRO A 222 17.40 0.78 -13.82
CA PRO A 222 17.44 -0.18 -14.92
C PRO A 222 16.08 -0.26 -15.63
N GLY A 223 15.90 0.46 -16.74
CA GLY A 223 14.85 0.23 -17.76
C GLY A 223 13.38 0.23 -17.31
N GLU A 224 13.10 0.30 -16.01
CA GLU A 224 11.77 0.31 -15.44
C GLU A 224 11.19 1.72 -15.54
N PRO A 225 9.90 1.85 -15.89
CA PRO A 225 9.22 3.14 -15.89
C PRO A 225 9.45 3.87 -14.56
N LEU A 226 9.52 5.20 -14.57
CA LEU A 226 9.57 6.04 -13.36
C LEU A 226 8.39 5.80 -12.38
N ALA A 227 7.42 4.96 -12.77
CA ALA A 227 6.32 4.50 -11.96
C ALA A 227 6.83 3.79 -10.68
N GLY A 228 6.37 4.25 -9.51
CA GLY A 228 6.79 3.69 -8.22
C GLY A 228 8.02 4.36 -7.60
N THR A 229 8.62 5.37 -8.24
CA THR A 229 9.74 6.15 -7.68
C THR A 229 9.31 7.32 -6.81
N LEU A 230 8.08 7.84 -6.96
CA LEU A 230 7.58 8.96 -6.13
C LEU A 230 7.62 8.65 -4.64
N PRO A 231 7.32 7.42 -4.18
CA PRO A 231 7.53 7.08 -2.78
C PRO A 231 9.00 7.17 -2.35
N LEU A 232 9.96 6.79 -3.19
CA LEU A 232 11.38 6.93 -2.85
C LEU A 232 11.77 8.41 -2.79
N LEU A 233 11.35 9.19 -3.80
CA LEU A 233 11.58 10.63 -3.88
C LEU A 233 11.01 11.36 -2.67
N SER A 234 9.77 11.06 -2.28
CA SER A 234 9.14 11.66 -1.10
C SER A 234 9.91 11.34 0.18
N GLN A 235 10.55 10.18 0.28
CA GLN A 235 11.39 9.85 1.43
C GLN A 235 12.71 10.62 1.41
N ALA A 236 13.36 10.69 0.24
CA ALA A 236 14.58 11.48 0.08
C ALA A 236 14.34 12.95 0.43
N MET A 237 13.26 13.55 -0.07
CA MET A 237 12.89 14.94 0.24
C MET A 237 12.62 15.17 1.73
N LEU A 238 12.00 14.21 2.43
CA LEU A 238 11.83 14.29 3.87
C LEU A 238 13.19 14.31 4.59
N THR A 239 14.09 13.40 4.25
CA THR A 239 15.42 13.34 4.87
C THR A 239 16.25 14.59 4.58
N ILE A 240 16.19 15.13 3.35
CA ILE A 240 16.84 16.41 3.00
C ILE A 240 16.28 17.54 3.86
N TRP A 241 14.96 17.59 4.04
CA TRP A 241 14.30 18.60 4.87
C TRP A 241 14.68 18.49 6.36
N GLU A 242 14.80 17.29 6.91
CA GLU A 242 15.25 17.05 8.29
C GLU A 242 16.69 17.51 8.52
N HIS A 243 17.54 17.41 7.50
CA HIS A 243 18.97 17.76 7.56
C HIS A 243 19.30 19.10 6.89
N ARG A 244 18.28 19.94 6.67
CA ARG A 244 18.42 21.26 6.04
C ARG A 244 19.23 22.22 6.91
N GLU A 245 19.75 23.26 6.29
CA GLU A 245 20.48 24.34 6.96
C GLU A 245 19.63 25.62 6.93
N GLY A 246 18.93 25.89 8.04
CA GLY A 246 17.96 26.98 8.10
C GLY A 246 16.81 26.75 7.11
N ILE A 247 16.71 27.62 6.11
CA ILE A 247 15.72 27.51 5.02
C ILE A 247 16.25 26.72 3.81
N ARG A 248 17.52 26.32 3.80
CA ARG A 248 18.17 25.74 2.62
C ARG A 248 18.17 24.21 2.66
N LEU A 249 17.57 23.59 1.64
CA LEU A 249 17.70 22.18 1.32
C LEU A 249 19.04 21.95 0.61
N THR A 250 19.94 21.18 1.22
CA THR A 250 21.34 21.10 0.78
C THR A 250 21.68 19.78 0.10
N ARG A 251 22.66 19.80 -0.81
CA ARG A 251 23.28 18.60 -1.38
C ARG A 251 23.97 17.78 -0.29
N ARG A 252 24.49 18.43 0.76
CA ARG A 252 25.00 17.76 1.97
C ARG A 252 23.92 16.96 2.67
N GLY A 253 22.73 17.52 2.85
CA GLY A 253 21.56 16.83 3.38
C GLY A 253 21.14 15.65 2.50
N TYR A 254 21.18 15.83 1.17
CA TYR A 254 20.92 14.77 0.21
C TYR A 254 21.93 13.61 0.29
N GLY A 255 23.22 13.91 0.46
CA GLY A 255 24.25 12.88 0.64
C GLY A 255 23.98 11.96 1.84
N ARG A 256 23.25 12.43 2.86
CA ARG A 256 22.88 11.62 4.04
C ARG A 256 21.78 10.59 3.74
N THR A 257 21.06 10.71 2.62
CA THR A 257 20.06 9.71 2.22
C THR A 257 20.68 8.47 1.57
N GLY A 258 21.95 8.54 1.14
CA GLY A 258 22.57 7.53 0.28
C GLY A 258 22.00 7.51 -1.15
N GLY A 259 21.33 8.60 -1.56
CA GLY A 259 20.57 8.69 -2.80
C GLY A 259 19.08 8.39 -2.62
N VAL A 260 18.28 8.61 -3.67
CA VAL A 260 16.83 8.37 -3.67
C VAL A 260 16.52 6.89 -3.48
N ARG A 261 17.27 6.00 -4.13
CA ARG A 261 17.02 4.55 -4.08
C ARG A 261 17.24 3.96 -2.69
N GLN A 262 18.20 4.50 -1.94
CA GLN A 262 18.51 4.04 -0.59
C GLN A 262 17.73 4.79 0.50
N ALA A 263 17.00 5.87 0.16
CA ALA A 263 16.36 6.73 1.14
C ALA A 263 15.42 5.99 2.10
N VAL A 264 14.65 5.00 1.61
CA VAL A 264 13.77 4.18 2.45
C VAL A 264 14.58 3.26 3.36
N ALA A 265 15.61 2.60 2.84
CA ALA A 265 16.48 1.71 3.62
C ALA A 265 17.27 2.47 4.68
N ALA A 266 17.93 3.56 4.30
CA ALA A 266 18.66 4.44 5.21
C ALA A 266 17.76 4.97 6.33
N SER A 267 16.52 5.34 6.00
CA SER A 267 15.53 5.79 6.98
C SER A 267 15.07 4.66 7.91
N ALA A 268 14.85 3.45 7.39
CA ALA A 268 14.48 2.28 8.18
C ALA A 268 15.61 1.84 9.12
N ASP A 269 16.85 1.81 8.63
CA ASP A 269 18.02 1.48 9.45
C ASP A 269 18.24 2.51 10.57
N ALA A 270 18.05 3.80 10.27
CA ALA A 270 18.17 4.85 11.27
C ALA A 270 17.02 4.79 12.29
N ALA A 271 15.78 4.50 11.87
CA ALA A 271 14.66 4.23 12.77
C ALA A 271 14.96 3.05 13.71
N TYR A 272 15.48 1.96 13.16
CA TYR A 272 15.78 0.75 13.92
C TYR A 272 16.94 0.94 14.90
N ARG A 273 17.95 1.74 14.54
CA ARG A 273 19.09 2.08 15.42
C ARG A 273 18.70 2.94 16.62
N GLU A 274 17.60 3.68 16.56
CA GLU A 274 17.08 4.48 17.68
C GLU A 274 16.32 3.65 18.73
N LEU A 275 16.01 2.38 18.43
CA LEU A 275 15.30 1.48 19.34
C LEU A 275 16.27 0.83 20.34
N ASP A 276 15.79 0.60 21.56
CA ASP A 276 16.43 -0.31 22.52
C ASP A 276 16.20 -1.78 22.12
N GLU A 277 16.84 -2.74 22.82
CA GLU A 277 16.75 -4.15 22.44
C GLU A 277 15.33 -4.74 22.56
N ASP A 278 14.54 -4.27 23.52
CA ASP A 278 13.15 -4.69 23.71
C ASP A 278 12.27 -4.19 22.55
N ALA A 279 12.40 -2.92 22.17
CA ALA A 279 11.72 -2.34 21.03
C ALA A 279 12.20 -2.92 19.69
N LYS A 280 13.48 -3.28 19.56
CA LYS A 280 14.00 -4.02 18.38
C LYS A 280 13.38 -5.40 18.25
N ALA A 281 13.19 -6.12 19.36
CA ALA A 281 12.49 -7.39 19.37
C ALA A 281 11.00 -7.23 19.03
N ALA A 282 10.35 -6.18 19.56
CA ALA A 282 8.98 -5.82 19.19
C ALA A 282 8.85 -5.48 17.70
N ALA A 283 9.78 -4.71 17.13
CA ALA A 283 9.80 -4.34 15.72
C ALA A 283 9.82 -5.59 14.82
N ARG A 284 10.69 -6.56 15.11
CA ARG A 284 10.76 -7.82 14.35
C ARG A 284 9.40 -8.53 14.30
N ARG A 285 8.75 -8.69 15.45
CA ARG A 285 7.42 -9.32 15.54
C ARG A 285 6.34 -8.51 14.81
N LEU A 286 6.33 -7.19 14.99
CA LEU A 286 5.38 -6.31 14.33
C LEU A 286 5.49 -6.40 12.81
N PHE A 287 6.69 -6.26 12.25
CA PHE A 287 6.88 -6.31 10.80
C PHE A 287 6.49 -7.67 10.20
N HIS A 288 6.68 -8.77 10.92
CA HIS A 288 6.17 -10.08 10.52
C HIS A 288 4.64 -10.14 10.46
N GLN A 289 3.93 -9.50 11.38
CA GLN A 289 2.46 -9.45 11.35
C GLN A 289 1.94 -8.50 10.27
N LEU A 290 2.69 -7.43 9.95
CA LEU A 290 2.35 -6.47 8.90
C LEU A 290 2.69 -6.94 7.48
N THR A 291 3.24 -8.15 7.32
CA THR A 291 3.50 -8.77 6.02
C THR A 291 2.74 -10.08 5.86
N THR A 292 2.23 -10.31 4.66
CA THR A 292 1.69 -11.59 4.22
C THR A 292 2.41 -12.02 2.95
N VAL A 293 2.30 -13.28 2.55
CA VAL A 293 2.85 -13.79 1.30
C VAL A 293 1.67 -14.20 0.43
N THR A 294 1.58 -13.62 -0.76
CA THR A 294 0.51 -14.00 -1.71
C THR A 294 0.71 -15.42 -2.22
N SER A 295 -0.31 -15.99 -2.88
CA SER A 295 -0.23 -17.31 -3.52
C SER A 295 0.96 -17.45 -4.49
N ASP A 296 1.41 -16.32 -5.05
CA ASP A 296 2.52 -16.26 -6.02
C ASP A 296 3.89 -16.12 -5.34
N GLY A 297 3.94 -16.16 -4.00
CA GLY A 297 5.18 -16.05 -3.23
C GLY A 297 5.69 -14.61 -3.11
N ILE A 298 4.89 -13.63 -3.50
CA ILE A 298 5.25 -12.21 -3.44
C ILE A 298 4.85 -11.68 -2.06
N PRO A 299 5.76 -11.04 -1.31
CA PRO A 299 5.39 -10.34 -0.09
C PRO A 299 4.29 -9.31 -0.40
N ALA A 300 3.30 -9.21 0.47
CA ALA A 300 2.20 -8.25 0.41
C ALA A 300 2.03 -7.58 1.77
N ARG A 301 1.51 -6.35 1.77
CA ARG A 301 1.27 -5.62 3.01
C ARG A 301 0.01 -6.19 3.66
N ARG A 302 0.04 -6.32 4.97
CA ARG A 302 -1.11 -6.70 5.78
C ARG A 302 -1.39 -5.57 6.76
N ALA A 303 -2.61 -5.04 6.73
CA ALA A 303 -3.10 -4.17 7.78
C ALA A 303 -3.46 -5.03 8.99
N VAL A 304 -3.00 -4.64 10.18
CA VAL A 304 -3.27 -5.38 11.42
C VAL A 304 -4.06 -4.48 12.37
N PRO A 305 -5.18 -4.95 12.94
CA PRO A 305 -5.93 -4.19 13.92
C PRO A 305 -5.07 -3.83 15.14
N ARG A 306 -5.18 -2.60 15.62
CA ARG A 306 -4.44 -2.09 16.78
C ARG A 306 -4.70 -2.91 18.04
N ALA A 307 -5.92 -3.40 18.22
CA ALA A 307 -6.28 -4.30 19.31
C ALA A 307 -5.45 -5.60 19.32
N VAL A 308 -5.15 -6.17 18.13
CA VAL A 308 -4.31 -7.37 17.99
C VAL A 308 -2.86 -7.09 18.38
N LEU A 309 -2.41 -5.84 18.22
CA LEU A 309 -1.07 -5.40 18.62
C LEU A 309 -0.97 -5.05 20.11
N GLY A 310 -2.05 -5.23 20.89
CA GLY A 310 -2.11 -4.79 22.29
C GLY A 310 -2.18 -3.26 22.44
N ILE A 311 -2.63 -2.57 21.39
CA ILE A 311 -2.70 -1.10 21.32
C ILE A 311 -4.17 -0.68 21.38
N GLY A 312 -4.75 -0.74 22.57
CA GLY A 312 -6.14 -0.36 22.81
C GLY A 312 -6.45 -0.48 24.29
N GLY A 313 -6.73 0.66 24.93
CA GLY A 313 -7.04 0.75 26.35
C GLY A 313 -6.61 2.09 26.97
N ASP A 314 -7.06 3.21 26.41
CA ASP A 314 -7.11 4.50 27.14
C ASP A 314 -8.51 4.76 27.74
N ASP A 315 -9.44 3.84 27.50
CA ASP A 315 -10.76 3.82 28.12
C ASP A 315 -10.71 2.76 29.22
N GLY A 316 -10.80 3.18 30.48
CA GLY A 316 -10.53 2.38 31.68
C GLY A 316 -11.44 1.18 31.94
N SER A 317 -11.65 0.28 30.99
CA SER A 317 -12.33 -1.00 31.19
C SER A 317 -11.54 -2.14 30.58
N LEU A 318 -11.18 -3.10 31.45
CA LEU A 318 -10.56 -4.39 31.18
C LEU A 318 -9.06 -4.35 30.82
N ALA A 319 -8.26 -3.77 31.72
CA ALA A 319 -6.92 -4.32 31.92
C ALA A 319 -7.07 -5.76 32.46
N PRO A 320 -6.35 -6.76 31.93
CA PRO A 320 -6.29 -8.07 32.58
C PRO A 320 -5.73 -7.87 34.00
N GLU A 321 -6.39 -8.43 35.00
CA GLU A 321 -5.88 -8.50 36.37
C GLU A 321 -4.56 -9.29 36.30
N ASP A 322 -3.45 -8.57 36.46
CA ASP A 322 -2.05 -9.02 36.39
C ASP A 322 -1.46 -9.20 34.97
N PRO A 323 -1.05 -8.11 34.29
CA PRO A 323 -0.19 -8.22 33.12
C PRO A 323 1.20 -8.65 33.59
N GLY A 324 1.50 -9.95 33.49
CA GLY A 324 2.82 -10.48 33.82
C GLY A 324 3.96 -9.65 33.19
N PRO A 325 5.15 -9.60 33.81
CA PRO A 325 6.21 -8.62 33.50
C PRO A 325 6.64 -8.55 32.03
N GLY A 326 6.42 -9.62 31.26
CA GLY A 326 6.68 -9.66 29.81
C GLY A 326 5.66 -8.92 28.93
N LEU A 327 4.41 -8.74 29.37
CA LEU A 327 3.36 -8.08 28.58
C LEU A 327 3.52 -6.55 28.60
N VAL A 328 3.90 -5.99 29.75
CA VAL A 328 4.12 -4.54 29.93
C VAL A 328 5.31 -4.06 29.09
N GLY A 329 6.41 -4.82 29.07
CA GLY A 329 7.56 -4.54 28.19
C GLY A 329 7.22 -4.68 26.70
N HIS A 330 6.34 -5.62 26.34
CA HIS A 330 5.92 -5.84 24.96
C HIS A 330 5.08 -4.68 24.41
N VAL A 331 4.10 -4.19 25.18
CA VAL A 331 3.24 -3.06 24.79
C VAL A 331 4.06 -1.75 24.69
N SER A 332 4.96 -1.51 25.64
CA SER A 332 5.89 -0.37 25.61
C SER A 332 6.80 -0.39 24.38
N GLY A 333 7.38 -1.55 24.05
CA GLY A 333 8.22 -1.74 22.88
C GLY A 333 7.47 -1.50 21.57
N VAL A 334 6.25 -2.02 21.41
CA VAL A 334 5.43 -1.80 20.20
C VAL A 334 5.06 -0.33 20.05
N ALA A 335 4.65 0.35 21.13
CA ALA A 335 4.33 1.78 21.09
C ALA A 335 5.53 2.61 20.64
N ARG A 336 6.73 2.31 21.15
CA ARG A 336 7.97 2.98 20.74
C ARG A 336 8.28 2.75 19.26
N VAL A 337 8.08 1.53 18.76
CA VAL A 337 8.25 1.22 17.33
C VAL A 337 7.29 2.03 16.48
N LEU A 338 6.00 2.08 16.83
CA LEU A 338 5.02 2.87 16.08
C LEU A 338 5.41 4.35 16.06
N GLU A 339 5.78 4.91 17.22
CA GLU A 339 6.18 6.30 17.32
C GLU A 339 7.35 6.64 16.38
N VAL A 340 8.44 5.88 16.44
CA VAL A 340 9.64 6.11 15.64
C VAL A 340 9.38 5.90 14.14
N PHE A 341 8.70 4.80 13.80
CA PHE A 341 8.50 4.43 12.39
C PHE A 341 7.40 5.26 11.71
N THR A 342 6.39 5.73 12.42
CA THR A 342 5.39 6.65 11.87
C THR A 342 5.96 8.04 11.66
N LYS A 343 6.79 8.57 12.57
CA LYS A 343 7.51 9.84 12.38
C LYS A 343 8.30 9.87 11.08
N ARG A 344 8.92 8.74 10.72
CA ARG A 344 9.73 8.55 9.50
C ARG A 344 8.94 8.07 8.28
N ARG A 345 7.60 8.05 8.34
CA ARG A 345 6.69 7.60 7.26
C ARG A 345 6.93 6.17 6.76
N LEU A 346 7.42 5.30 7.63
CA LEU A 346 7.65 3.87 7.35
C LEU A 346 6.43 3.02 7.72
N LEU A 347 5.67 3.43 8.74
CA LEU A 347 4.39 2.86 9.12
C LEU A 347 3.26 3.89 8.99
N VAL A 348 2.10 3.43 8.53
CA VAL A 348 0.84 4.16 8.61
C VAL A 348 0.03 3.57 9.74
N VAL A 349 -0.35 4.43 10.68
CA VAL A 349 -1.20 4.11 11.81
C VAL A 349 -2.48 4.90 11.62
N ASP A 350 -3.60 4.23 11.46
CA ASP A 350 -4.92 4.87 11.49
C ASP A 350 -5.62 4.58 12.84
N ARG A 351 -6.92 4.91 12.95
CA ARG A 351 -7.68 4.72 14.19
C ARG A 351 -7.83 3.25 14.58
N GLU A 352 -7.77 2.34 13.62
CA GLU A 352 -8.15 0.94 13.81
C GLU A 352 -7.01 -0.02 13.49
N THR A 353 -6.09 0.35 12.61
CA THR A 353 -5.09 -0.52 12.01
C THR A 353 -3.70 0.12 11.92
N VAL A 354 -2.70 -0.75 11.83
CA VAL A 354 -1.30 -0.43 11.53
C VAL A 354 -0.89 -1.18 10.27
N GLN A 355 -0.10 -0.55 9.41
CA GLN A 355 0.47 -1.17 8.21
C GLN A 355 1.79 -0.52 7.77
N ILE A 356 2.51 -1.21 6.89
CA ILE A 356 3.70 -0.67 6.21
C ILE A 356 3.27 0.40 5.19
N ALA A 357 3.94 1.55 5.22
CA ALA A 357 3.58 2.69 4.38
C ALA A 357 3.87 2.44 2.88
N ARG A 358 4.96 1.74 2.54
CA ARG A 358 5.48 1.62 1.18
C ARG A 358 6.05 0.22 0.93
N ASP A 359 5.76 -0.37 -0.23
CA ASP A 359 6.30 -1.68 -0.67
C ASP A 359 7.85 -1.68 -0.70
N ALA A 360 8.47 -0.50 -0.89
CA ALA A 360 9.92 -0.31 -0.84
C ALA A 360 10.57 -0.67 0.51
N CYS A 361 9.81 -0.74 1.62
CA CYS A 361 10.34 -1.20 2.90
C CYS A 361 10.77 -2.68 2.85
N TRP A 362 10.29 -3.48 1.90
CA TRP A 362 10.65 -4.89 1.80
C TRP A 362 12.05 -5.12 1.24
N TRP A 363 12.44 -4.27 0.29
CA TRP A 363 13.77 -4.31 -0.33
C TRP A 363 14.85 -3.68 0.55
N ALA A 364 14.41 -2.80 1.46
CA ALA A 364 15.21 -2.21 2.54
C ALA A 364 15.51 -3.21 3.66
N GLY A 365 15.63 -4.50 3.34
CA GLY A 365 15.79 -5.60 4.29
C GLY A 365 16.65 -5.17 5.46
N LEU A 366 16.09 -5.30 6.66
CA LEU A 366 16.71 -5.08 7.97
C LEU A 366 18.11 -5.72 7.98
N SER A 367 19.09 -5.02 7.40
CA SER A 367 20.48 -5.40 7.27
C SER A 367 21.18 -4.75 8.44
N CYS A 368 20.66 -5.02 9.62
CA CYS A 368 21.27 -4.61 10.87
C CYS A 368 22.30 -5.66 11.22
N GLU A 369 23.46 -5.56 10.55
CA GLU A 369 24.82 -6.07 10.87
C GLU A 369 25.54 -6.52 9.58
N PRO A 370 26.88 -6.32 9.47
CA PRO A 370 27.65 -6.85 8.35
C PRO A 370 27.69 -8.38 8.45
N GLY A 371 26.74 -9.05 7.80
CA GLY A 371 26.63 -10.52 7.81
C GLY A 371 25.24 -11.10 7.52
N TRP A 372 24.17 -10.30 7.54
CA TRP A 372 22.81 -10.82 7.49
C TRP A 372 22.05 -10.34 6.25
N ARG A 373 21.47 -11.28 5.49
CA ARG A 373 20.49 -11.02 4.43
C ARG A 373 19.25 -11.87 4.67
N VAL A 374 18.07 -11.28 4.52
CA VAL A 374 16.82 -12.05 4.36
C VAL A 374 16.87 -12.69 2.97
N ILE A 375 17.14 -14.00 2.93
CA ILE A 375 17.10 -14.78 1.68
C ILE A 375 15.76 -15.52 1.65
N TRP A 376 14.86 -15.09 0.79
CA TRP A 376 13.63 -15.82 0.49
C TRP A 376 13.99 -17.07 -0.32
N ARG A 377 13.87 -18.25 0.28
CA ARG A 377 14.05 -19.51 -0.43
C ARG A 377 12.68 -20.18 -0.60
N VAL A 378 12.10 -20.06 -1.78
CA VAL A 378 10.96 -20.89 -2.19
C VAL A 378 11.51 -22.27 -2.47
N THR A 379 11.43 -23.18 -1.51
CA THR A 379 11.66 -24.60 -1.76
C THR A 379 10.37 -25.22 -2.31
N PRO A 380 10.39 -25.85 -3.50
CA PRO A 380 9.30 -26.73 -3.88
C PRO A 380 9.25 -27.88 -2.86
N ASP A 381 8.05 -28.17 -2.37
CA ASP A 381 7.83 -29.23 -1.40
C ASP A 381 8.11 -30.58 -2.05
N THR A 382 9.29 -31.15 -1.84
CA THR A 382 9.65 -32.50 -2.32
C THR A 382 9.08 -33.60 -1.41
N ALA A 383 8.29 -33.26 -0.39
CA ALA A 383 7.67 -34.25 0.49
C ALA A 383 6.57 -35.10 -0.20
N SER A 384 6.14 -34.75 -1.41
CA SER A 384 5.26 -35.61 -2.23
C SER A 384 5.98 -36.57 -3.18
N CYS A 385 7.31 -36.43 -3.39
CA CYS A 385 8.06 -37.38 -4.24
C CYS A 385 8.60 -38.61 -3.48
N SER A 386 8.71 -38.54 -2.15
CA SER A 386 9.24 -39.66 -1.35
C SER A 386 8.23 -40.79 -1.12
N ARG A 387 6.93 -40.58 -1.41
CA ARG A 387 5.88 -41.60 -1.24
C ARG A 387 5.53 -42.39 -2.50
N MET A 388 6.15 -42.07 -3.64
CA MET A 388 6.01 -42.84 -4.90
C MET A 388 7.20 -43.77 -5.19
N LEU A 389 8.27 -43.72 -4.38
CA LEU A 389 9.48 -44.53 -4.56
C LEU A 389 9.58 -45.75 -3.62
N THR A 390 8.53 -46.10 -2.88
CA THR A 390 8.50 -47.30 -2.02
C THR A 390 7.93 -48.55 -2.68
N THR A 391 7.63 -48.53 -3.98
CA THR A 391 7.24 -49.73 -4.73
C THR A 391 7.96 -49.76 -6.08
N GLY A 392 9.18 -50.30 -6.09
CA GLY A 392 9.87 -50.65 -7.33
C GLY A 392 11.40 -50.62 -7.22
N GLY A 393 11.98 -51.80 -7.01
CA GLY A 393 13.29 -52.28 -7.49
C GLY A 393 14.49 -51.31 -7.64
N ALA A 394 15.56 -51.67 -6.93
CA ALA A 394 16.93 -51.17 -7.05
C ALA A 394 17.39 -50.74 -8.45
N MET A 395 18.01 -49.56 -8.54
CA MET A 395 19.26 -49.34 -9.30
C MET A 395 20.00 -48.10 -8.79
N ALA A 396 21.32 -48.26 -8.70
CA ALA A 396 22.25 -47.37 -8.03
C ALA A 396 22.70 -46.17 -8.89
N GLY A 397 23.03 -45.08 -8.20
CA GLY A 397 24.08 -44.13 -8.60
C GLY A 397 23.73 -43.10 -9.68
N ARG A 398 23.50 -41.86 -9.24
CA ARG A 398 24.13 -40.61 -9.76
C ARG A 398 23.53 -39.40 -9.06
N ARG A 399 24.41 -38.52 -8.54
CA ARG A 399 24.06 -37.18 -8.06
C ARG A 399 23.61 -36.34 -9.25
N ALA A 400 22.37 -35.86 -9.24
CA ALA A 400 21.92 -34.81 -10.15
C ALA A 400 22.27 -33.45 -9.55
N ILE A 401 23.25 -32.78 -10.15
CA ILE A 401 23.53 -31.35 -9.97
C ILE A 401 22.64 -30.62 -10.97
N CYS A 402 21.67 -29.84 -10.49
CA CYS A 402 20.91 -28.92 -11.35
C CYS A 402 21.45 -27.50 -11.16
N THR A 403 22.33 -27.12 -12.08
CA THR A 403 22.65 -25.74 -12.47
C THR A 403 21.71 -25.31 -13.61
N GLY A 404 21.22 -24.07 -13.59
CA GLY A 404 20.56 -23.41 -14.74
C GLY A 404 19.75 -22.21 -14.25
N ALA A 405 20.15 -20.96 -14.49
CA ALA A 405 20.18 -20.25 -15.77
C ALA A 405 18.77 -19.96 -16.32
N SER A 406 18.53 -18.68 -16.55
CA SER A 406 17.45 -18.05 -17.29
C SER A 406 16.92 -18.87 -18.48
N GLY A 407 15.61 -19.08 -18.52
CA GLY A 407 14.91 -19.62 -19.69
C GLY A 407 13.52 -20.11 -19.31
N TRP A 408 12.49 -19.35 -19.66
CA TRP A 408 11.11 -19.85 -19.69
C TRP A 408 10.95 -20.83 -20.87
N PRO A 409 10.27 -21.96 -20.69
CA PRO A 409 9.47 -22.54 -21.76
C PRO A 409 8.01 -22.64 -21.35
N ALA A 410 7.14 -22.19 -22.26
CA ALA A 410 5.71 -22.44 -22.20
C ALA A 410 5.43 -23.95 -22.34
N PHE A 411 4.61 -24.52 -21.46
CA PHE A 411 3.84 -25.74 -21.73
C PHE A 411 2.48 -25.68 -21.03
N GLY A 412 1.44 -25.94 -21.83
CA GLY A 412 0.04 -25.84 -21.45
C GLY A 412 -0.53 -27.07 -20.74
N ASN A 413 -1.79 -26.86 -20.33
CA ASN A 413 -2.82 -27.81 -19.87
C ASN A 413 -2.40 -29.28 -19.71
N TRP A 414 -2.19 -29.69 -18.46
CA TRP A 414 -2.84 -30.88 -17.89
C TRP A 414 -2.71 -30.86 -16.36
N CYS A 415 -3.84 -30.76 -15.67
CA CYS A 415 -3.95 -30.94 -14.23
C CYS A 415 -5.11 -31.89 -13.98
N PRO A 416 -4.91 -32.96 -13.19
CA PRO A 416 -5.97 -33.45 -12.34
C PRO A 416 -5.58 -33.23 -10.87
N ALA A 417 -6.46 -32.51 -10.17
CA ALA A 417 -6.71 -32.53 -8.73
C ALA A 417 -5.54 -32.79 -7.77
N GLY A 418 -5.00 -31.71 -7.20
CA GLY A 418 -4.20 -31.72 -5.98
C GLY A 418 -3.54 -30.37 -5.76
N ARG A 419 -4.06 -29.54 -4.84
CA ARG A 419 -3.43 -28.26 -4.49
C ARG A 419 -2.07 -28.54 -3.83
N PRO A 420 -0.93 -28.12 -4.41
CA PRO A 420 0.33 -28.21 -3.69
C PRO A 420 0.37 -27.12 -2.64
N THR A 421 0.29 -27.47 -1.36
CA THR A 421 0.68 -26.58 -0.26
C THR A 421 2.18 -26.33 -0.37
N ARG A 422 2.56 -25.10 -0.75
CA ARG A 422 3.96 -24.65 -0.70
C ARG A 422 4.26 -24.20 0.72
N THR A 423 5.10 -24.95 1.43
CA THR A 423 5.60 -24.53 2.74
C THR A 423 6.76 -23.56 2.54
N VAL A 424 6.56 -22.29 2.89
CA VAL A 424 7.63 -21.28 2.91
C VAL A 424 8.30 -21.32 4.27
N THR A 425 9.51 -21.86 4.33
CA THR A 425 10.29 -21.93 5.57
C THR A 425 11.24 -20.73 5.65
N LEU A 426 11.04 -19.89 6.68
CA LEU A 426 11.99 -18.87 7.10
C LEU A 426 13.23 -19.55 7.71
N ILE A 427 14.37 -19.51 7.00
CA ILE A 427 15.64 -20.03 7.52
C ILE A 427 16.59 -18.86 7.81
N TRP A 428 16.88 -18.65 9.09
CA TRP A 428 17.94 -17.76 9.56
C TRP A 428 19.28 -18.51 9.48
N ARG A 429 20.26 -18.03 8.70
CA ARG A 429 21.60 -18.62 8.63
C ARG A 429 22.69 -17.56 8.75
N ALA A 430 23.61 -17.77 9.70
CA ALA A 430 24.84 -17.00 9.83
C ALA A 430 25.88 -17.46 8.80
N PHE A 431 26.63 -16.54 8.19
CA PHE A 431 27.82 -16.85 7.42
C PHE A 431 29.04 -16.15 8.03
N PRO A 432 30.16 -16.86 8.28
CA PRO A 432 31.36 -16.24 8.82
C PRO A 432 32.10 -15.36 7.76
N PRO A 433 32.87 -14.34 8.19
CA PRO A 433 33.43 -13.31 7.32
C PRO A 433 34.52 -13.78 6.34
N SER A 434 35.04 -15.01 6.50
CA SER A 434 36.21 -15.50 5.77
C SER A 434 35.95 -16.03 4.36
N SER A 435 34.71 -15.97 3.86
CA SER A 435 34.37 -16.40 2.49
C SER A 435 34.56 -15.31 1.42
N TRP A 436 35.00 -14.11 1.81
CA TRP A 436 35.15 -12.94 0.95
C TRP A 436 36.61 -12.70 0.56
N ALA A 437 37.22 -13.66 -0.14
CA ALA A 437 38.41 -13.39 -0.94
C ALA A 437 37.99 -13.28 -2.41
N PRO A 438 38.25 -12.16 -3.11
CA PRO A 438 38.03 -12.10 -4.54
C PRO A 438 38.92 -13.14 -5.21
N ARG A 439 38.33 -14.12 -5.89
CA ARG A 439 39.09 -15.02 -6.77
C ARG A 439 39.71 -14.15 -7.87
N SER A 440 41.04 -14.11 -7.90
CA SER A 440 41.82 -13.49 -8.97
C SER A 440 41.39 -14.03 -10.35
N PRO A 441 41.35 -13.19 -11.39
CA PRO A 441 41.03 -13.66 -12.73
C PRO A 441 42.16 -14.61 -13.19
N ARG A 442 41.82 -15.87 -13.44
CA ARG A 442 42.72 -16.79 -14.14
C ARG A 442 42.97 -16.22 -15.54
N ARG A 443 44.22 -15.85 -15.82
CA ARG A 443 44.73 -15.61 -17.17
C ARG A 443 44.47 -16.87 -18.02
N LEU A 444 43.62 -16.77 -19.02
CA LEU A 444 43.59 -17.72 -20.13
C LEU A 444 44.57 -17.17 -21.18
N GLY A 445 45.71 -17.86 -21.34
CA GLY A 445 46.65 -17.63 -22.43
C GLY A 445 46.07 -18.05 -23.79
N PRO A 446 46.70 -17.63 -24.90
CA PRO A 446 46.13 -17.73 -26.24
C PRO A 446 46.14 -19.19 -26.72
N ARG A 447 45.01 -19.68 -27.24
CA ARG A 447 44.99 -20.87 -28.10
C ARG A 447 44.91 -20.41 -29.55
N ALA A 448 45.97 -20.75 -30.28
CA ALA A 448 46.12 -20.57 -31.71
C ALA A 448 45.03 -21.33 -32.48
N CYS A 449 44.47 -20.68 -33.50
CA CYS A 449 43.86 -21.35 -34.64
C CYS A 449 44.97 -21.65 -35.65
N ALA A 450 45.28 -22.92 -35.84
CA ALA A 450 45.91 -23.44 -37.04
C ALA A 450 44.81 -24.17 -37.83
N GLY A 451 44.76 -23.91 -39.14
CA GLY A 451 43.82 -24.55 -40.07
C GLY A 451 44.18 -26.00 -40.35
N ASP A 452 43.19 -26.73 -40.85
CA ASP A 452 43.11 -27.14 -42.27
C ASP A 452 41.63 -27.28 -42.66
#